data_AF-A0A3B9BZG3-F1
#
_entry.id   AF-A0A3B9BZG3-F1
#
_cell.length_a   1.000
_cell.length_b   1.000
_cell.length_c   1.000
_cell.angle_alpha   90.00
_cell.angle_beta   90.00
_cell.angle_gamma   90.00
#
_symmetry.space_group_name_H-M   'P 1'
#
loop_
_entity.id
_entity.type
_entity.pdbx_description
1 polymer ?
#
loop_
_entity_poly.entity_id
_entity_poly.type
_entity_poly.pdbx_seq_one_letter_code
_entity_poly.pdbx_strand_id
1 'polypeptide(L)'
;MKLNRSNRYLILLLSVGLTAACKRQVIPADETDLGKEYIKLAVGHSIEYAVDSIVFDDFNQKTDTFQLEFRDEVASTFEDNEGRLSYVINRFYRQDSTYQWESFYSYYATATSDRVEVIDRNMRYIKLVFPVKLN
;
A
#
# COMPACT_ATOMS: atom_id res chain seq x y z
N MET A 1 -37.42 11.92 -49.68
CA MET A 1 -36.66 13.19 -49.70
C MET A 1 -35.36 12.96 -50.50
N LYS A 2 -35.26 13.47 -51.74
CA LYS A 2 -34.10 13.19 -52.62
C LYS A 2 -32.91 14.07 -52.22
N LEU A 3 -31.86 13.49 -51.66
CA LEU A 3 -30.64 14.25 -51.32
C LEU A 3 -29.93 14.73 -52.60
N ASN A 4 -29.75 16.05 -52.68
CA ASN A 4 -29.09 16.73 -53.79
C ASN A 4 -27.59 16.40 -53.85
N ARG A 5 -26.97 16.44 -55.04
CA ARG A 5 -25.60 15.95 -55.28
C ARG A 5 -24.55 16.63 -54.38
N SER A 6 -24.72 17.93 -54.12
CA SER A 6 -23.91 18.72 -53.18
C SER A 6 -24.04 18.26 -51.71
N ASN A 7 -25.25 17.86 -51.28
CA ASN A 7 -25.50 17.41 -49.91
C ASN A 7 -24.82 16.06 -49.59
N ARG A 8 -24.57 15.24 -50.63
CA ARG A 8 -23.82 13.98 -50.49
C ARG A 8 -22.35 14.20 -50.18
N TYR A 9 -21.71 15.21 -50.80
CA TYR A 9 -20.32 15.57 -50.51
C TYR A 9 -20.16 16.13 -49.09
N LEU A 10 -21.15 16.89 -48.62
CA LEU A 10 -21.17 17.47 -47.28
C LEU A 10 -21.31 16.38 -46.20
N ILE A 11 -22.15 15.38 -46.43
CA ILE A 11 -22.27 14.20 -45.55
C ILE A 11 -20.99 13.36 -45.57
N LEU A 12 -20.35 13.21 -46.75
CA LEU A 12 -19.09 12.46 -46.87
C LEU A 12 -17.96 13.17 -46.11
N LEU A 13 -17.84 14.49 -46.24
CA LEU A 13 -16.88 15.32 -45.47
C LEU A 13 -17.12 15.23 -43.95
N LEU A 14 -18.38 15.26 -43.52
CA LEU A 14 -18.75 15.12 -42.11
C LEU A 14 -18.38 13.74 -41.56
N SER A 15 -18.61 12.67 -42.33
CA SER A 15 -18.26 11.30 -41.93
C SER A 15 -16.75 11.08 -41.78
N VAL A 16 -15.93 11.70 -42.64
CA VAL A 16 -14.47 11.63 -42.56
C VAL A 16 -13.92 12.42 -41.36
N GLY A 17 -14.55 13.55 -41.02
CA GLY A 17 -14.21 14.33 -39.82
C GLY A 17 -14.47 13.58 -38.51
N LEU A 18 -15.56 12.81 -38.44
CA LEU A 18 -15.94 12.02 -37.27
C LEU A 18 -14.95 10.88 -36.97
N THR A 19 -14.29 10.32 -37.98
CA THR A 19 -13.31 9.24 -37.79
C THR A 19 -11.91 9.73 -37.39
N ALA A 20 -11.59 11.00 -37.63
CA ALA A 20 -10.26 11.56 -37.33
C ALA A 20 -10.10 12.01 -35.87
N ALA A 21 -11.20 12.14 -35.12
CA ALA A 21 -11.19 12.63 -33.73
C ALA A 21 -10.86 11.55 -32.69
N CYS A 22 -10.89 10.27 -33.06
CA CYS A 22 -10.62 9.17 -32.12
C CYS A 22 -9.14 8.81 -32.13
N LYS A 23 -8.32 9.58 -31.40
CA LYS A 23 -6.96 9.18 -31.05
C LYS A 23 -6.97 8.55 -29.67
N ARG A 24 -6.49 7.30 -29.56
CA ARG A 24 -6.31 6.63 -28.28
C ARG A 24 -5.26 7.39 -27.46
N GLN A 25 -5.69 8.00 -26.36
CA GLN A 25 -4.79 8.59 -25.38
C GLN A 25 -4.42 7.47 -24.40
N VAL A 26 -3.14 7.10 -24.36
CA VAL A 26 -2.59 6.17 -23.36
C VAL A 26 -1.79 7.01 -22.38
N ILE A 27 -2.21 7.02 -21.11
CA ILE A 27 -1.41 7.57 -20.03
C ILE A 27 -0.39 6.46 -19.70
N PRO A 28 0.93 6.69 -19.88
CA PRO A 28 1.92 5.71 -19.47
C PRO A 28 1.84 5.60 -17.96
N ALA A 29 1.78 4.36 -17.46
CA ALA A 29 1.82 4.09 -16.04
C ALA A 29 3.19 4.48 -15.49
N ASP A 30 3.20 5.16 -14.34
CA ASP A 30 4.42 5.60 -13.67
C ASP A 30 4.99 4.44 -12.83
N GLU A 31 6.29 4.39 -12.55
CA GLU A 31 6.84 3.34 -11.66
C GLU A 31 6.26 3.43 -10.24
N THR A 32 5.76 4.60 -9.85
CA THR A 32 4.97 4.80 -8.62
C THR A 32 3.65 4.02 -8.63
N ASP A 33 3.09 3.64 -9.79
CA ASP A 33 1.83 2.87 -9.88
C ASP A 33 1.96 1.44 -9.35
N LEU A 34 3.18 0.92 -9.12
CA LEU A 34 3.36 -0.39 -8.48
C LEU A 34 3.12 -0.35 -6.96
N GLY A 35 2.93 0.83 -6.36
CA GLY A 35 2.59 0.97 -4.94
C GLY A 35 3.72 0.60 -3.97
N LYS A 36 4.96 0.47 -4.45
CA LYS A 36 6.12 0.13 -3.61
C LYS A 36 6.43 1.17 -2.55
N GLU A 37 6.05 2.42 -2.79
CA GLU A 37 6.20 3.52 -1.82
C GLU A 37 5.27 3.38 -0.60
N TYR A 38 4.23 2.55 -0.69
CA TYR A 38 3.29 2.33 0.42
C TYR A 38 3.97 1.79 1.68
N ILE A 39 5.10 1.10 1.52
CA ILE A 39 5.89 0.58 2.63
C ILE A 39 7.34 1.03 2.50
N LYS A 40 7.70 2.02 3.32
CA LYS A 40 9.05 2.58 3.31
C LYS A 40 9.96 1.82 4.27
N LEU A 41 10.64 0.80 3.75
CA LEU A 41 11.68 0.06 4.47
C LEU A 41 13.03 0.76 4.30
N ALA A 42 13.26 1.80 5.11
CA ALA A 42 14.52 2.51 5.15
C ALA A 42 14.96 2.71 6.61
N VAL A 43 16.23 2.44 6.92
CA VAL A 43 16.75 2.59 8.29
C VAL A 43 16.52 4.02 8.80
N GLY A 44 16.01 4.15 10.02
CA GLY A 44 15.60 5.42 10.63
C GLY A 44 14.18 5.89 10.28
N HIS A 45 13.49 5.22 9.34
CA HIS A 45 12.07 5.47 9.11
C HIS A 45 11.24 4.92 10.26
N SER A 46 10.22 5.69 10.69
CA SER A 46 9.26 5.25 11.70
C SER A 46 7.83 5.57 11.31
N ILE A 47 6.89 4.77 11.83
CA ILE A 47 5.45 4.96 11.66
C ILE A 47 4.80 4.81 13.03
N GLU A 48 3.90 5.73 13.38
CA GLU A 48 3.10 5.67 14.59
C GLU A 48 1.65 5.35 14.27
N TYR A 49 1.00 4.56 15.12
CA TYR A 49 -0.37 4.11 14.99
C TYR A 49 -1.11 4.40 16.29
N ALA A 50 -2.26 5.07 16.21
CA ALA A 50 -3.24 5.05 17.29
C ALA A 50 -4.12 3.80 17.10
N VAL A 51 -4.19 2.96 18.13
CA VAL A 51 -4.90 1.68 18.10
C VAL A 51 -5.92 1.62 19.23
N ASP A 52 -7.11 1.18 18.89
CA ASP A 52 -8.18 0.89 19.83
C ASP A 52 -8.59 -0.58 19.76
N SER A 53 -9.03 -1.12 20.89
CA SER A 53 -9.59 -2.46 20.99
C SER A 53 -10.81 -2.44 21.89
N ILE A 54 -11.90 -3.04 21.43
CA ILE A 54 -13.12 -3.23 22.21
C ILE A 54 -13.12 -4.68 22.67
N VAL A 55 -13.03 -4.90 23.98
CA VAL A 55 -13.02 -6.22 24.59
C VAL A 55 -14.34 -6.42 25.33
N PHE A 56 -15.04 -7.50 24.99
CA PHE A 56 -16.25 -7.91 25.69
C PHE A 56 -15.89 -8.97 26.73
N ASP A 57 -16.23 -8.72 27.98
CA ASP A 57 -16.10 -9.67 29.09
C ASP A 57 -17.38 -10.50 29.19
N ASP A 58 -17.31 -11.75 28.74
CA ASP A 58 -18.43 -12.70 28.77
C ASP A 58 -18.92 -13.02 30.19
N PHE A 59 -18.07 -12.91 31.21
CA PHE A 59 -18.42 -13.24 32.59
C PHE A 59 -19.24 -12.12 33.22
N ASN A 60 -18.82 -10.88 33.05
CA ASN A 60 -19.49 -9.71 33.63
C ASN A 60 -20.50 -9.04 32.67
N GLN A 61 -20.60 -9.51 31.42
CA GLN A 61 -21.39 -8.91 30.33
C GLN A 61 -21.10 -7.40 30.16
N LYS A 62 -19.82 -7.04 30.26
CA LYS A 62 -19.36 -5.65 30.13
C LYS A 62 -18.43 -5.50 28.94
N THR A 63 -18.52 -4.35 28.30
CA THR A 63 -17.58 -3.93 27.25
C THR A 63 -16.57 -2.97 27.85
N ASP A 64 -15.28 -3.23 27.62
CA ASP A 64 -14.19 -2.33 27.94
C ASP A 64 -13.48 -1.88 26.65
N THR A 65 -12.98 -0.64 26.63
CA THR A 65 -12.30 -0.06 25.48
C THR A 65 -10.87 0.31 25.87
N PHE A 66 -9.91 -0.30 25.18
CA PHE A 66 -8.49 0.00 25.35
C PHE A 66 -8.03 0.90 24.20
N GLN A 67 -7.27 1.94 24.54
CA GLN A 67 -6.62 2.83 23.60
C GLN A 67 -5.12 2.84 23.92
N LEU A 68 -4.30 2.68 22.89
CA LEU A 68 -2.86 2.74 22.99
C LEU A 68 -2.24 3.17 21.67
N GLU A 69 -0.98 3.56 21.70
CA GLU A 69 -0.23 3.94 20.52
C GLU A 69 0.92 2.95 20.30
N PHE A 70 1.14 2.56 19.04
CA PHE A 70 2.31 1.80 18.62
C PHE A 70 3.25 2.67 17.78
N ARG A 71 4.54 2.39 17.86
CA ARG A 71 5.55 2.94 16.94
C ARG A 71 6.38 1.80 16.38
N ASP A 72 6.47 1.72 15.07
CA ASP A 72 7.39 0.83 14.37
C ASP A 72 8.56 1.65 13.84
N GLU A 73 9.79 1.29 14.19
CA GLU A 73 11.01 1.93 13.72
C GLU A 73 11.91 0.93 13.00
N VAL A 74 12.32 1.26 11.77
CA VAL A 74 13.28 0.45 11.01
C VAL A 74 14.68 0.69 11.58
N ALA A 75 15.15 -0.23 12.42
CA ALA A 75 16.35 -0.05 13.22
C ALA A 75 17.64 -0.41 12.47
N SER A 76 17.62 -1.49 11.68
CA SER A 76 18.80 -1.99 10.99
C SER A 76 18.45 -2.91 9.82
N THR A 77 19.48 -3.44 9.16
CA THR A 77 19.34 -4.44 8.09
C THR A 77 20.24 -5.64 8.35
N PHE A 78 19.87 -6.78 7.77
CA PHE A 78 20.66 -8.01 7.77
C PHE A 78 20.33 -8.86 6.54
N GLU A 79 21.17 -9.84 6.23
CA GLU A 79 20.86 -10.86 5.22
C GLU A 79 20.12 -12.03 5.89
N ASP A 80 18.97 -12.40 5.35
CA ASP A 80 18.21 -13.56 5.85
C ASP A 80 18.84 -14.89 5.41
N ASN A 81 18.22 -16.00 5.81
CA ASN A 81 18.71 -17.35 5.50
C ASN A 81 18.72 -17.68 4.00
N GLU A 82 18.06 -16.87 3.16
CA GLU A 82 18.06 -16.98 1.70
C GLU A 82 19.03 -15.97 1.04
N GLY A 83 19.79 -15.21 1.85
CA GLY A 83 20.71 -14.17 1.38
C GLY A 83 20.00 -12.88 0.93
N ARG A 84 18.76 -12.64 1.37
CA ARG A 84 17.96 -11.48 0.97
C ARG A 84 18.09 -10.35 1.99
N LEU A 85 18.22 -9.11 1.50
CA LEU A 85 18.24 -7.92 2.34
C LEU A 85 16.92 -7.79 3.11
N SER A 86 17.01 -7.86 4.44
CA SER A 86 15.88 -7.80 5.36
C SER A 86 16.08 -6.69 6.37
N TYR A 87 14.97 -6.12 6.83
CA TYR A 87 14.93 -4.92 7.65
C TYR A 87 14.40 -5.27 9.04
N VAL A 88 15.18 -5.02 10.08
CA VAL A 88 14.76 -5.19 11.47
C VAL A 88 13.90 -4.01 11.87
N ILE A 89 12.73 -4.30 12.43
CA ILE A 89 11.74 -3.32 12.88
C ILE A 89 11.54 -3.52 14.37
N ASN A 90 11.79 -2.47 15.14
CA ASN A 90 11.51 -2.43 16.57
C ASN A 90 10.14 -1.81 16.78
N ARG A 91 9.25 -2.56 17.45
CA ARG A 91 7.94 -2.07 17.86
C ARG A 91 8.00 -1.59 19.30
N PHE A 92 7.50 -0.37 19.49
CA PHE A 92 7.29 0.25 20.79
C PHE A 92 5.81 0.49 21.00
N TYR A 93 5.39 0.64 22.25
CA TYR A 93 4.04 1.02 22.62
C TYR A 93 4.05 2.06 23.73
N ARG A 94 2.95 2.81 23.85
CA ARG A 94 2.66 3.67 25.00
C ARG A 94 1.15 3.81 25.17
N GLN A 95 0.69 4.12 26.37
CA GLN A 95 -0.74 4.29 26.64
C GLN A 95 -1.31 5.55 25.96
N ASP A 96 -0.59 6.66 26.06
CA ASP A 96 -0.91 7.93 25.39
C ASP A 96 0.35 8.80 25.29
N SER A 97 0.22 9.99 24.68
CA SER A 97 1.32 10.93 24.47
C SER A 97 2.06 11.41 25.73
N THR A 98 1.49 11.23 26.93
CA THR A 98 2.11 11.61 28.20
C THR A 98 3.12 10.56 28.69
N TYR A 99 3.04 9.33 28.21
CA TYR A 99 3.95 8.24 28.53
C TYR A 99 5.15 8.19 27.58
N GLN A 100 6.28 7.71 28.08
CA GLN A 100 7.44 7.40 27.24
C GLN A 100 7.18 6.12 26.44
N TRP A 101 7.85 6.00 25.30
CA TRP A 101 7.79 4.78 24.49
C TRP A 101 8.47 3.62 25.21
N GLU A 102 7.75 2.52 25.34
CA GLU A 102 8.26 1.27 25.90
C GLU A 102 8.53 0.27 24.78
N SER A 103 9.66 -0.45 24.86
CA SER A 103 9.98 -1.51 23.91
C SER A 103 8.99 -2.67 24.06
N PHE A 104 8.42 -3.13 22.94
CA PHE A 104 7.49 -4.26 22.95
C PHE A 104 8.14 -5.52 22.40
N TYR A 105 8.46 -5.54 21.12
CA TYR A 105 9.16 -6.65 20.46
C TYR A 105 9.77 -6.19 19.13
N SER A 106 10.67 -7.00 18.59
CA SER A 106 11.24 -6.79 17.27
C SER A 106 10.76 -7.87 16.30
N TYR A 107 10.59 -7.48 15.04
CA TYR A 107 10.31 -8.38 13.93
C TYR A 107 11.10 -7.91 12.72
N TYR A 108 11.02 -8.61 11.59
CA TYR A 108 11.67 -8.14 10.37
C TYR A 108 10.79 -8.26 9.14
N ALA A 109 11.08 -7.40 8.17
CA ALA A 109 10.41 -7.40 6.88
C ALA A 109 11.43 -7.58 5.74
N THR A 110 11.04 -8.34 4.73
CA THR A 110 11.80 -8.56 3.50
C THR A 110 10.90 -8.16 2.34
N ALA A 111 11.30 -7.14 1.59
CA ALA A 111 10.58 -6.74 0.38
C ALA A 111 11.15 -7.47 -0.84
N THR A 112 10.28 -8.05 -1.65
CA THR A 112 10.61 -8.63 -2.95
C THR A 112 10.13 -7.71 -4.07
N SER A 113 10.22 -8.17 -5.32
CA SER A 113 9.67 -7.45 -6.47
C SER A 113 8.14 -7.31 -6.43
N ASP A 114 7.44 -8.26 -5.80
CA ASP A 114 5.99 -8.45 -5.92
C ASP A 114 5.26 -8.53 -4.56
N ARG A 115 5.96 -8.52 -3.43
CA ARG A 115 5.33 -8.57 -2.10
C ARG A 115 6.26 -8.05 -1.00
N VAL A 116 5.69 -7.88 0.19
CA VAL A 116 6.45 -7.75 1.44
C VAL A 116 6.11 -8.89 2.37
N GLU A 117 7.16 -9.60 2.77
CA GLU A 117 7.11 -10.67 3.76
C GLU A 117 7.48 -10.09 5.12
N VAL A 118 6.71 -10.42 6.15
CA VAL A 118 6.98 -10.03 7.54
C VAL A 118 7.10 -11.29 8.38
N ILE A 119 8.17 -11.39 9.16
CA ILE A 119 8.39 -12.49 10.08
C ILE A 119 8.24 -11.95 11.50
N ASP A 120 7.12 -12.28 12.12
CA ASP A 120 6.77 -11.90 13.49
C ASP A 120 6.66 -13.20 14.32
N ARG A 121 7.41 -13.29 15.41
CA ARG A 121 7.42 -14.45 16.35
C ARG A 121 7.50 -15.80 15.62
N ASN A 122 8.45 -15.92 14.69
CA ASN A 122 8.70 -17.10 13.85
C ASN A 122 7.56 -17.49 12.89
N MET A 123 6.55 -16.62 12.70
CA MET A 123 5.52 -16.80 11.69
C MET A 123 5.75 -15.84 10.53
N ARG A 124 5.72 -16.37 9.30
CA ARG A 124 5.85 -15.59 8.07
C ARG A 124 4.48 -15.19 7.55
N TYR A 125 4.29 -13.89 7.33
CA TYR A 125 3.10 -13.29 6.76
C TYR A 125 3.44 -12.58 5.46
N ILE A 126 2.56 -12.68 4.46
CA ILE A 126 2.59 -11.76 3.32
C ILE A 126 1.76 -10.55 3.71
N LYS A 127 2.44 -9.45 4.05
CA LYS A 127 1.80 -8.23 4.56
C LYS A 127 1.20 -7.38 3.45
N LEU A 128 1.85 -7.40 2.28
CA LEU A 128 1.46 -6.62 1.11
C LEU A 128 1.85 -7.37 -0.15
N VAL A 129 1.04 -7.28 -1.22
CA VAL A 129 1.34 -7.80 -2.55
C VAL A 129 1.29 -6.62 -3.53
N PHE A 130 2.36 -6.45 -4.30
CA PHE A 130 2.46 -5.45 -5.36
C PHE A 130 1.96 -6.03 -6.69
N PRO A 131 1.46 -5.18 -7.60
CA PRO A 131 1.19 -5.60 -8.97
C PRO A 131 2.46 -6.14 -9.64
N VAL A 132 2.32 -7.23 -10.41
CA VAL A 132 3.44 -7.84 -11.15
C VAL A 132 3.79 -7.09 -12.45
N LYS A 133 2.91 -6.18 -12.89
CA LYS A 133 3.10 -5.32 -14.05
C LYS A 133 2.23 -4.07 -13.90
N LEU A 134 2.65 -3.02 -14.59
CA LEU A 134 1.84 -1.83 -14.84
C LEU A 134 0.66 -2.17 -15.77
N ASN A 135 -0.47 -1.47 -15.60
CA ASN A 135 -1.67 -1.63 -16.43
C ASN A 135 -1.59 -0.85 -17.75
#